data_AF-A0A961CDD3-F1
#
_entry.id   AF-A0A961CDD3-F1
#
_cell.length_a   1.000
_cell.length_b   1.000
_cell.length_c   1.000
_cell.angle_alpha   90.00
_cell.angle_beta   90.00
_cell.angle_gamma   90.00
#
_symmetry.space_group_name_H-M   'P 1'
#
loop_
_entity.id
_entity.type
_entity.pdbx_description
1 polymer ?
#
loop_
_entity_poly.entity_id
_entity_poly.type
_entity_poly.pdbx_seq_one_letter_code
_entity_poly.pdbx_strand_id
1 'polypeptide(L)'
;DLVHDQAAVVADTIAAIGLDPSAMPDGVGPIEANTAAQARSARVARMLRSPGTLLRTAGKLAPPSVRERVKGSLIAANERAADIPPMDPATRQRLLAHFAPSVQAVEQRIGRPLPEWRS
;
A
#
# COMPACT_ATOMS: atom_id res chain seq x y z
N ASP A 1 -6.38 6.83 12.82
CA ASP A 1 -5.58 6.20 13.90
C ASP A 1 -4.22 5.76 13.39
N LEU A 2 -4.06 4.61 12.72
CA LEU A 2 -2.75 4.10 12.26
C LEU A 2 -1.92 5.09 11.42
N VAL A 3 -2.58 5.88 10.56
CA VAL A 3 -1.92 6.89 9.72
C VAL A 3 -1.49 8.13 10.53
N HIS A 4 -2.16 8.42 11.63
CA HIS A 4 -1.95 9.64 12.42
C HIS A 4 -1.08 9.39 13.66
N ASP A 5 -1.19 8.22 14.28
CA ASP A 5 -0.43 7.83 15.46
C ASP A 5 -0.25 6.30 15.51
N GLN A 6 0.69 5.81 14.70
CA GLN A 6 1.02 4.40 14.64
C GLN A 6 1.55 3.88 16.00
N ALA A 7 2.32 4.69 16.70
CA ALA A 7 2.94 4.33 17.97
C ALA A 7 1.87 4.03 19.04
N ALA A 8 0.87 4.91 19.15
CA ALA A 8 -0.25 4.70 20.07
C ALA A 8 -1.04 3.43 19.73
N VAL A 9 -1.38 3.20 18.45
CA VAL A 9 -2.15 2.01 18.05
C VAL A 9 -1.37 0.71 18.31
N VAL A 10 -0.05 0.71 18.07
CA VAL A 10 0.79 -0.45 18.38
C VAL A 10 0.85 -0.69 19.88
N ALA A 11 1.05 0.35 20.69
CA ALA A 11 1.06 0.23 22.15
C ALA A 11 -0.27 -0.32 22.69
N ASP A 12 -1.41 0.19 22.20
CA ASP A 12 -2.74 -0.31 22.57
C ASP A 12 -2.92 -1.79 22.20
N THR A 13 -2.41 -2.19 21.03
CA THR A 13 -2.49 -3.58 20.57
C THR A 13 -1.63 -4.50 21.43
N ILE A 14 -0.41 -4.07 21.80
CA ILE A 14 0.49 -4.81 22.70
C ILE A 14 -0.13 -4.97 24.08
N ALA A 15 -0.71 -3.90 24.62
CA ALA A 15 -1.42 -3.93 25.89
C ALA A 15 -2.63 -4.87 25.85
N ALA A 16 -3.40 -4.85 24.76
CA ALA A 16 -4.59 -5.70 24.60
C ALA A 16 -4.26 -7.22 24.60
N ILE A 17 -3.07 -7.61 24.16
CA ILE A 17 -2.60 -9.01 24.21
C ILE A 17 -1.85 -9.34 25.52
N GLY A 18 -1.86 -8.44 26.50
CA GLY A 18 -1.28 -8.64 27.83
C GLY A 18 0.24 -8.49 27.89
N LEU A 19 0.85 -7.86 26.89
CA LEU A 19 2.28 -7.56 26.86
C LEU A 19 2.56 -6.13 27.37
N ASP A 20 3.80 -5.89 27.76
CA ASP A 20 4.26 -4.57 28.21
C ASP A 20 4.29 -3.59 27.02
N PRO A 21 3.49 -2.51 27.03
CA PRO A 21 3.44 -1.54 25.94
C PRO A 21 4.75 -0.75 25.76
N SER A 22 5.66 -0.77 26.76
CA SER A 22 6.99 -0.16 26.64
C SER A 22 7.96 -0.99 25.80
N ALA A 23 7.66 -2.28 25.57
CA ALA A 23 8.42 -3.15 24.68
C ALA A 23 8.02 -2.92 23.22
N MET A 24 8.41 -1.77 22.68
CA MET A 24 8.22 -1.48 21.25
C MET A 24 9.01 -2.48 20.39
N PRO A 25 8.38 -3.13 19.40
CA PRO A 25 9.08 -3.98 18.44
C PRO A 25 10.11 -3.18 17.65
N ASP A 26 11.27 -3.80 17.39
CA ASP A 26 12.21 -3.28 16.40
C ASP A 26 11.49 -3.16 15.05
N GLY A 27 11.42 -1.94 14.49
CA GLY A 27 10.75 -1.66 13.21
C GLY A 27 9.43 -0.88 13.30
N VAL A 28 9.00 -0.42 14.48
CA VAL A 28 8.00 0.67 14.57
C VAL A 28 8.68 1.98 14.19
N GLY A 29 8.87 2.17 12.88
CA GLY A 29 9.45 3.36 12.26
C GLY A 29 8.43 4.14 11.43
N PRO A 30 8.87 5.18 10.69
CA PRO A 30 8.01 5.92 9.77
C PRO A 30 7.30 4.96 8.82
N ILE A 31 6.01 5.19 8.57
CA ILE A 31 5.21 4.41 7.62
C ILE A 31 5.95 4.41 6.27
N GLU A 32 6.46 3.25 5.85
CA GLU A 32 6.85 3.06 4.45
C GLU A 32 5.57 3.09 3.62
N ALA A 33 5.29 4.25 3.02
CA ALA A 33 4.14 4.41 2.17
C ALA A 33 4.32 3.53 0.91
N ASN A 34 3.49 2.49 0.78
CA ASN A 34 3.35 1.76 -0.47
C ASN A 34 2.65 2.66 -1.49
N THR A 35 3.43 3.56 -2.09
CA THR A 35 2.94 4.48 -3.10
C THR A 35 2.55 3.64 -4.30
N ALA A 36 1.27 3.67 -4.68
CA ALA A 36 0.83 3.04 -5.91
C ALA A 36 1.73 3.55 -7.05
N ALA A 37 2.38 2.63 -7.76
CA ALA A 37 3.28 2.95 -8.86
C ALA A 37 2.59 2.66 -10.20
N GLN A 38 2.74 3.58 -11.15
CA GLN A 38 2.36 3.36 -12.54
C GLN A 38 3.60 3.25 -13.41
N ALA A 39 3.54 2.43 -14.46
CA ALA A 39 4.58 2.39 -15.47
C ALA A 39 4.60 3.70 -16.27
N ARG A 40 5.78 4.32 -16.41
CA ARG A 40 6.05 5.41 -17.36
C ARG A 40 5.82 4.96 -18.79
N SER A 41 6.22 3.72 -19.11
CA SER A 41 5.97 3.08 -20.41
C SER A 41 5.36 1.69 -20.25
N ALA A 42 4.15 1.52 -20.80
CA ALA A 42 3.46 0.24 -20.84
C ALA A 42 4.19 -0.81 -21.68
N ARG A 43 4.92 -0.39 -22.73
CA ARG A 43 5.72 -1.30 -23.57
C ARG A 43 6.91 -1.87 -22.78
N VAL A 44 7.61 -1.02 -22.03
CA VAL A 44 8.74 -1.45 -21.17
C VAL A 44 8.22 -2.37 -20.06
N ALA A 45 7.13 -2.00 -19.39
CA ALA A 45 6.52 -2.85 -18.37
C ALA A 45 6.10 -4.23 -18.93
N ARG A 46 5.52 -4.27 -20.13
CA ARG A 46 5.16 -5.53 -20.81
C ARG A 46 6.38 -6.37 -21.14
N MET A 47 7.44 -5.76 -21.66
CA MET A 47 8.70 -6.44 -21.98
C MET A 47 9.38 -7.02 -20.74
N LEU A 48 9.35 -6.31 -19.61
CA LEU A 48 9.94 -6.75 -18.34
C LEU A 48 9.12 -7.86 -17.65
N ARG A 49 7.79 -7.86 -17.81
CA ARG A 49 6.90 -8.90 -17.26
C ARG A 49 6.91 -10.17 -18.11
N SER A 50 6.93 -10.02 -19.43
CA SER A 50 6.88 -11.12 -20.39
C SER A 50 7.99 -10.95 -21.43
N PRO A 51 9.26 -11.23 -21.06
CA PRO A 51 10.37 -11.11 -22.00
C PRO A 51 10.21 -12.11 -23.14
N GLY A 52 10.36 -11.64 -24.38
CA GLY A 52 10.38 -12.48 -25.56
C GLY A 52 11.56 -13.47 -25.55
N THR A 53 11.54 -14.45 -26.46
CA THR A 53 12.52 -15.55 -26.50
C THR A 53 13.97 -15.09 -26.50
N LEU A 54 14.30 -14.03 -27.26
CA LEU A 54 15.63 -13.42 -27.34
C LEU A 54 16.13 -12.84 -26.02
N LEU A 55 15.28 -12.09 -25.32
CA LEU A 55 15.62 -11.52 -24.00
C LEU A 55 15.73 -12.62 -22.94
N ARG A 56 14.91 -13.65 -23.06
CA ARG A 56 14.93 -14.81 -22.15
C ARG A 56 16.21 -15.62 -22.33
N THR A 57 16.71 -15.80 -23.55
CA THR A 57 17.98 -16.51 -23.81
C THR A 57 19.19 -15.68 -23.42
N ALA A 58 19.21 -14.38 -23.74
CA ALA A 58 20.27 -13.48 -23.30
C ALA A 58 20.35 -13.41 -21.76
N GLY A 59 19.20 -13.42 -21.08
CA GLY A 59 19.12 -13.45 -19.61
C GLY A 59 19.61 -14.74 -18.96
N LYS A 60 19.84 -15.83 -19.71
CA LYS A 60 20.45 -17.07 -19.20
C LYS A 60 21.97 -17.00 -19.11
N LEU A 61 22.60 -16.04 -19.81
CA LEU A 61 24.06 -15.85 -19.80
C LEU A 61 24.53 -15.06 -18.57
N ALA A 62 23.62 -14.37 -17.87
CA ALA A 62 23.92 -13.62 -16.65
C ALA A 62 23.55 -14.43 -15.40
N PRO A 63 24.30 -14.30 -14.29
CA PRO A 63 23.92 -14.88 -13.00
C PRO A 63 22.53 -14.39 -12.55
N PRO A 64 21.74 -15.24 -11.85
CA PRO A 64 20.41 -14.86 -11.38
C PRO A 64 20.38 -13.57 -10.57
N SER A 65 21.38 -13.35 -9.70
CA SER A 65 21.50 -12.13 -8.88
C SER A 65 21.66 -10.85 -9.70
N VAL A 66 22.46 -10.91 -10.77
CA VAL A 66 22.66 -9.78 -11.69
C VAL A 66 21.38 -9.50 -12.48
N ARG A 67 20.72 -10.56 -12.96
CA ARG A 67 19.45 -10.43 -13.69
C ARG A 67 18.36 -9.77 -12.84
N GLU A 68 18.19 -10.21 -11.59
CA GLU A 68 17.18 -9.61 -10.70
C GLU A 68 17.54 -8.17 -10.34
N ARG A 69 18.82 -7.84 -10.12
CA ARG A 69 19.26 -6.46 -9.89
C ARG A 69 18.96 -5.55 -11.08
N VAL A 70 19.32 -5.98 -12.30
CA VAL A 70 19.05 -5.22 -13.52
C VAL A 70 17.54 -5.06 -13.75
N LYS A 71 16.77 -6.14 -13.58
CA LYS A 71 15.31 -6.08 -13.68
C LYS A 71 14.71 -5.11 -12.67
N GLY A 72 15.15 -5.15 -11.41
CA GLY A 72 14.73 -4.22 -10.37
C GLY A 72 15.05 -2.77 -10.72
N SER A 73 16.26 -2.49 -11.20
CA SER A 73 16.64 -1.14 -11.65
C SER A 73 15.80 -0.65 -12.83
N LEU A 74 15.50 -1.52 -13.80
CA LEU A 74 14.65 -1.17 -14.96
C LEU A 74 13.18 -0.95 -14.56
N ILE A 75 12.68 -1.72 -13.59
CA ILE A 75 11.34 -1.50 -13.01
C ILE A 75 11.32 -0.14 -12.31
N ALA A 76 12.24 0.11 -11.38
CA ALA A 76 12.32 1.38 -10.64
C ALA A 76 12.47 2.59 -11.57
N ALA A 77 13.29 2.49 -12.62
CA ALA A 77 13.45 3.56 -13.61
C ALA A 77 12.18 3.80 -14.46
N ASN A 78 11.36 2.76 -14.65
CA ASN A 78 10.10 2.83 -15.37
C ASN A 78 8.90 3.07 -14.45
N GLU A 79 9.09 3.22 -13.15
CA GLU A 79 8.02 3.54 -12.21
C GLU A 79 7.88 5.05 -12.03
N ARG A 80 6.65 5.48 -11.81
CA ARG A 80 6.30 6.82 -11.32
C ARG A 80 5.18 6.67 -10.30
N ALA A 81 5.05 7.64 -9.40
CA ALA A 81 3.87 7.72 -8.54
C ALA A 81 2.62 7.70 -9.42
N ALA A 82 1.67 6.83 -9.08
CA ALA A 82 0.38 6.78 -9.74
C ALA A 82 -0.34 8.09 -9.43
N ASP A 83 -0.77 8.77 -10.49
CA ASP A 83 -1.65 9.92 -10.36
C ASP A 83 -3.07 9.40 -10.13
N ILE A 84 -3.52 9.43 -8.88
CA ILE A 84 -4.87 9.02 -8.51
C ILE A 84 -5.74 10.27 -8.66
N PRO A 85 -6.64 10.34 -9.65
CA PRO A 85 -7.48 11.52 -9.82
C PRO A 85 -8.35 11.71 -8.57
N PRO A 86 -8.60 12.96 -8.16
CA PRO A 86 -9.50 13.23 -7.05
C PRO A 86 -10.88 12.65 -7.35
N MET A 87 -11.52 12.07 -6.33
CA MET A 87 -12.87 11.56 -6.45
C MET A 87 -13.85 12.71 -6.75
N ASP A 88 -14.75 12.50 -7.71
CA ASP A 88 -15.83 13.45 -7.98
C ASP A 88 -16.65 13.71 -6.69
N PRO A 89 -16.86 14.97 -6.28
CA PRO A 89 -17.57 15.30 -5.05
C PRO A 89 -18.99 14.73 -4.98
N ALA A 90 -19.70 14.68 -6.11
CA ALA A 90 -21.06 14.12 -6.14
C ALA A 90 -21.03 12.59 -5.92
N THR A 91 -20.08 11.91 -6.54
CA THR A 91 -19.82 10.48 -6.29
C THR A 91 -19.46 10.23 -4.82
N ARG A 92 -18.59 11.05 -4.24
CA ARG A 92 -18.22 10.97 -2.82
C ARG A 92 -19.42 11.07 -1.90
N GLN A 93 -20.29 12.06 -2.10
CA GLN A 93 -21.52 12.23 -1.31
C GLN A 93 -22.45 11.03 -1.43
N ARG A 94 -22.62 10.47 -2.64
CA ARG A 94 -23.44 9.28 -2.84
C ARG A 94 -22.88 8.07 -2.08
N LEU A 95 -21.57 7.88 -2.10
CA LEU A 95 -20.91 6.79 -1.38
C LEU A 95 -21.07 6.95 0.13
N LEU A 96 -20.86 8.18 0.66
CA LEU A 96 -21.07 8.47 2.08
C LEU A 96 -22.51 8.16 2.51
N ALA A 97 -23.50 8.62 1.74
CA ALA A 97 -24.91 8.33 2.04
C ALA A 97 -25.24 6.84 1.94
N HIS A 98 -24.71 6.15 0.92
CA HIS A 98 -24.94 4.73 0.70
C HIS A 98 -24.37 3.86 1.83
N PHE A 99 -23.16 4.17 2.31
CA PHE A 99 -22.48 3.38 3.33
C PHE A 99 -22.76 3.83 4.77
N ALA A 100 -23.42 4.98 4.99
CA ALA A 100 -23.74 5.48 6.34
C ALA A 100 -24.40 4.43 7.26
N PRO A 101 -25.40 3.63 6.81
CA PRO A 101 -25.99 2.59 7.66
C PRO A 101 -24.99 1.48 8.04
N SER A 102 -24.11 1.10 7.10
CA SER A 102 -23.08 0.09 7.34
C SER A 102 -22.00 0.59 8.31
N VAL A 103 -21.58 1.85 8.18
CA VAL A 103 -20.63 2.47 9.11
C VAL A 103 -21.22 2.49 10.53
N GLN A 104 -22.48 2.90 10.68
CA GLN A 104 -23.17 2.89 11.96
C GLN A 104 -23.26 1.49 12.59
N ALA A 105 -23.58 0.46 11.77
CA ALA A 105 -23.63 -0.92 12.25
C ALA A 105 -22.25 -1.42 12.73
N VAL A 106 -21.16 -1.01 12.07
CA VAL A 106 -19.80 -1.32 12.50
C VAL A 106 -19.49 -0.60 13.82
N GLU A 107 -19.74 0.70 13.92
CA GLU A 107 -19.50 1.50 15.15
C GLU A 107 -20.20 0.89 16.37
N GLN A 108 -21.46 0.47 16.21
CA GLN A 108 -22.22 -0.21 17.26
C GLN A 108 -21.59 -1.55 17.68
N ARG A 109 -21.08 -2.33 16.72
CA ARG A 109 -20.43 -3.62 17.00
C ARG A 109 -19.09 -3.47 17.71
N ILE A 110 -18.31 -2.48 17.34
CA ILE A 110 -16.98 -2.25 17.92
C ILE A 110 -17.02 -1.34 19.16
N GLY A 111 -18.17 -0.72 19.45
CA GLY A 111 -18.36 0.16 20.60
C GLY A 111 -17.59 1.48 20.52
N ARG A 112 -17.17 1.91 19.33
CA ARG A 112 -16.42 3.16 19.13
C ARG A 112 -16.80 3.88 17.82
N PRO A 113 -16.72 5.22 17.77
CA PRO A 113 -16.97 5.97 16.54
C PRO A 113 -15.83 5.83 15.52
N LEU A 114 -16.15 6.02 14.23
CA LEU A 114 -15.22 5.98 13.10
C LEU A 114 -15.33 7.29 12.29
N PRO A 115 -14.86 8.44 12.83
CA PRO A 115 -15.08 9.76 12.23
C PRO A 115 -14.50 9.88 10.82
N GLU A 116 -13.31 9.32 10.57
CA GLU A 116 -12.64 9.33 9.25
C GLU A 116 -13.45 8.64 8.14
N TRP A 117 -14.36 7.73 8.50
CA TRP A 117 -15.16 6.99 7.51
C TRP A 117 -16.41 7.75 7.08
N ARG A 118 -16.72 8.84 7.79
CA ARG A 118 -17.87 9.71 7.53
C ARG A 118 -17.47 10.99 6.79
N SER A 119 -16.18 11.29 6.73
CA SER A 119 -15.63 12.54 6.21
C SER A 119 -15.31 12.49 4.74
#